data_AF-A0A968CW85-F1
#
_entry.id   AF-A0A968CW85-F1
#
_cell.length_a   1.000
_cell.length_b   1.000
_cell.length_c   1.000
_cell.angle_alpha   90.00
_cell.angle_beta   90.00
_cell.angle_gamma   90.00
#
_symmetry.space_group_name_H-M   'P 1'
#
loop_
_entity.id
_entity.type
_entity.pdbx_description
1 polymer ?
#
loop_
_entity_poly.entity_id
_entity_poly.type
_entity_poly.pdbx_seq_one_letter_code
_entity_poly.pdbx_strand_id
1 'polypeptide(L)'
;MTHKGGIMEPLAFGLLLGSIGSMFGFFWQFLMMSGSLLALGEALMGHLSMSLIFFGIIIISPLFVAITMFIGSAVLHLLLLIVRGGKNGFEATFRVVSYSQATQIWGVIPFIGGFIGGLWIIIVQIIGLREIHETSYLRVILALLIPVALILLLVLAIVIPLLVFGLG
;
A
#
# COMPACT_ATOMS: atom_id res chain seq x y z
N MET A 1 3.32 28.75 1.86
CA MET A 1 4.62 28.11 1.51
C MET A 1 4.44 27.43 0.16
N THR A 2 5.29 27.69 -0.82
CA THR A 2 5.19 27.00 -2.13
C THR A 2 5.74 25.59 -2.01
N HIS A 3 4.87 24.58 -2.03
CA HIS A 3 5.23 23.16 -2.06
C HIS A 3 5.79 22.75 -3.43
N LYS A 4 6.84 23.43 -3.89
CA LYS A 4 7.56 23.17 -5.15
C LYS A 4 8.99 22.74 -4.84
N GLY A 5 9.12 21.64 -4.12
CA GLY A 5 10.42 21.07 -3.76
C GLY A 5 10.87 19.96 -4.69
N GLY A 6 10.02 19.55 -5.64
CA GLY A 6 10.27 18.40 -6.50
C GLY A 6 9.73 17.10 -5.89
N ILE A 7 9.66 16.08 -6.74
CA ILE A 7 9.21 14.73 -6.36
C ILE A 7 10.36 13.78 -6.04
N MET A 8 11.61 14.19 -6.29
CA MET A 8 12.76 13.28 -6.27
C MET A 8 13.15 12.85 -4.86
N GLU A 9 13.24 13.79 -3.92
CA GLU A 9 13.58 13.50 -2.53
C GLU A 9 12.50 12.65 -1.84
N PRO A 10 11.19 12.97 -1.99
CA PRO A 10 10.16 12.08 -1.50
C PRO A 10 10.19 10.72 -2.19
N LEU A 11 10.34 10.66 -3.51
CA LEU A 11 10.39 9.40 -4.25
C LEU A 11 11.53 8.51 -3.75
N ALA A 12 12.74 9.05 -3.60
CA ALA A 12 13.90 8.31 -3.11
C ALA A 12 13.64 7.78 -1.69
N PHE A 13 13.12 8.61 -0.79
CA PHE A 13 12.76 8.19 0.56
C PHE A 13 11.72 7.06 0.56
N GLY A 14 10.62 7.27 -0.16
CA GLY A 14 9.52 6.30 -0.21
C GLY A 14 9.92 4.99 -0.87
N LEU A 15 10.76 5.05 -1.92
CA LEU A 15 11.37 3.89 -2.54
C LEU A 15 12.24 3.12 -1.57
N LEU A 16 13.14 3.79 -0.85
CA LEU A 16 14.04 3.10 0.10
C LEU A 16 13.24 2.39 1.19
N LEU A 17 12.41 3.13 1.93
CA LEU A 17 11.68 2.58 3.08
C LEU A 17 10.59 1.59 2.66
N GLY A 18 9.88 1.91 1.58
CA GLY A 18 8.84 1.04 1.02
C GLY A 18 9.41 -0.26 0.46
N SER A 19 10.57 -0.22 -0.22
CA SER A 19 11.22 -1.43 -0.73
C SER A 19 11.73 -2.27 0.42
N ILE A 20 12.45 -1.68 1.38
CA ILE A 20 12.95 -2.43 2.56
C ILE A 20 11.80 -3.11 3.30
N GLY A 21 10.72 -2.37 3.61
CA GLY A 21 9.57 -2.95 4.30
C GLY A 21 8.85 -4.03 3.50
N SER A 22 8.69 -3.86 2.19
CA SER A 22 8.09 -4.90 1.33
C SER A 22 8.97 -6.14 1.21
N MET A 23 10.30 -5.98 1.12
CA MET A 23 11.26 -7.08 1.13
C MET A 23 11.15 -7.91 2.42
N PHE A 24 11.05 -7.27 3.59
CA PHE A 24 10.79 -7.98 4.85
C PHE A 24 9.42 -8.68 4.85
N GLY A 25 8.38 -8.03 4.33
CA GLY A 25 7.06 -8.65 4.17
C GLY A 25 7.10 -9.92 3.32
N PHE A 26 7.74 -9.86 2.15
CA PHE A 26 7.94 -11.00 1.26
C PHE A 26 8.84 -12.07 1.89
N PHE A 27 9.85 -11.67 2.64
CA PHE A 27 10.72 -12.59 3.38
C PHE A 27 9.93 -13.40 4.41
N TRP A 28 9.05 -12.77 5.19
CA TRP A 28 8.20 -13.50 6.13
C TRP A 28 7.22 -14.43 5.43
N GLN A 29 6.61 -14.00 4.32
CA GLN A 29 5.75 -14.86 3.50
C GLN A 29 6.51 -16.07 2.95
N PHE A 30 7.73 -15.83 2.43
CA PHE A 30 8.62 -16.89 1.97
C PHE A 30 8.98 -17.85 3.09
N LEU A 31 9.30 -17.38 4.31
CA LEU A 31 9.60 -18.23 5.46
C LEU A 31 8.40 -19.04 5.94
N MET A 32 7.19 -18.47 5.97
CA MET A 32 5.97 -19.19 6.34
C MET A 32 5.64 -20.27 5.31
N MET A 33 5.71 -19.93 4.03
CA MET A 33 5.53 -20.89 2.94
C MET A 33 6.63 -21.95 3.01
N SER A 34 7.89 -21.58 3.20
CA SER A 34 9.02 -22.51 3.24
C SER A 34 9.03 -23.41 4.47
N GLY A 35 8.54 -22.95 5.63
CA GLY A 35 8.33 -23.77 6.82
C GLY A 35 7.24 -24.82 6.63
N SER A 36 6.14 -24.48 5.94
CA SER A 36 5.13 -25.46 5.52
C SER A 36 5.62 -26.38 4.38
N LEU A 37 6.58 -25.90 3.59
CA LEU A 37 7.16 -26.56 2.42
C LEU A 37 8.41 -27.39 2.76
N LEU A 38 9.05 -27.25 3.92
CA LEU A 38 10.09 -28.17 4.38
C LEU A 38 9.49 -29.55 4.65
N ALA A 39 8.28 -29.60 5.21
CA ALA A 39 7.50 -30.83 5.40
C ALA A 39 6.96 -31.44 4.09
N LEU A 40 6.80 -30.64 3.03
CA LEU A 40 6.31 -31.08 1.70
C LEU A 40 7.44 -31.27 0.66
N GLY A 41 8.58 -30.61 0.85
CA GLY A 41 9.74 -30.53 -0.03
C GLY A 41 10.74 -31.66 0.20
N GLU A 42 10.73 -32.30 1.38
CA GLU A 42 11.27 -33.65 1.54
C GLU A 42 10.46 -34.69 0.74
N ALA A 43 9.18 -34.44 0.47
CA ALA A 43 8.31 -35.37 -0.26
C ALA A 43 8.36 -35.19 -1.80
N LEU A 44 8.75 -34.00 -2.31
CA LEU A 44 8.76 -33.65 -3.73
C LEU A 44 9.92 -32.69 -4.04
N MET A 45 11.07 -33.18 -4.52
CA MET A 45 12.25 -32.36 -4.80
C MET A 45 11.96 -31.15 -5.72
N GLY A 46 12.28 -29.93 -5.27
CA GLY A 46 12.16 -28.71 -6.08
C GLY A 46 12.56 -27.37 -5.44
N HIS A 47 13.58 -27.32 -4.58
CA HIS A 47 13.97 -26.07 -3.88
C HIS A 47 14.53 -24.94 -4.79
N LEU A 48 14.92 -25.25 -6.03
CA LEU A 48 15.55 -24.28 -6.94
C LEU A 48 14.55 -23.28 -7.54
N SER A 49 13.30 -23.69 -7.80
CA SER A 49 12.29 -22.85 -8.47
C SER A 49 11.72 -21.77 -7.54
N MET A 50 11.40 -22.11 -6.29
CA MET A 50 10.84 -21.17 -5.33
C MET A 50 11.84 -20.08 -4.91
N SER A 51 13.12 -20.46 -4.77
CA SER A 51 14.20 -19.53 -4.41
C SER A 51 14.42 -18.50 -5.52
N LEU A 52 14.40 -18.92 -6.80
CA LEU A 52 14.51 -18.02 -7.94
C LEU A 52 13.35 -17.01 -8.02
N ILE A 53 12.12 -17.47 -7.76
CA ILE A 53 10.94 -16.59 -7.71
C ILE A 53 11.10 -15.54 -6.60
N PHE A 54 11.54 -15.96 -5.41
CA PHE A 54 11.77 -15.05 -4.29
C PHE A 54 12.79 -13.97 -4.63
N PHE A 55 13.97 -14.34 -5.16
CA PHE A 55 14.98 -13.37 -5.57
C PHE A 55 14.47 -12.44 -6.68
N GLY A 56 13.69 -12.96 -7.63
CA GLY A 56 13.03 -12.15 -8.66
C GLY A 56 12.10 -11.10 -8.06
N ILE A 57 11.28 -11.47 -7.07
CA ILE A 57 10.37 -10.55 -6.36
C ILE A 57 11.16 -9.47 -5.63
N ILE A 58 12.25 -9.82 -4.93
CA ILE A 58 13.09 -8.85 -4.21
C ILE A 58 13.68 -7.82 -5.18
N ILE A 59 14.21 -8.27 -6.33
CA ILE A 59 14.82 -7.38 -7.34
C ILE A 59 13.79 -6.43 -7.94
N ILE A 60 12.58 -6.90 -8.25
CA ILE A 60 11.52 -6.08 -8.86
C ILE A 60 10.74 -5.24 -7.84
N SER A 61 10.87 -5.53 -6.53
CA SER A 61 10.10 -4.86 -5.48
C SER A 61 10.18 -3.32 -5.51
N PRO A 62 11.33 -2.66 -5.78
CA PRO A 62 11.36 -1.19 -5.82
C PRO A 62 10.53 -0.62 -6.97
N LEU A 63 10.47 -1.31 -8.10
CA LEU A 63 9.62 -0.91 -9.23
C LEU A 63 8.13 -0.99 -8.84
N PHE A 64 7.73 -2.06 -8.17
CA PHE A 64 6.36 -2.19 -7.65
C PHE A 64 6.03 -1.09 -6.62
N VAL A 65 6.96 -0.78 -5.72
CA VAL A 65 6.79 0.30 -4.74
C VAL A 65 6.62 1.66 -5.44
N ALA A 66 7.46 1.98 -6.43
CA ALA A 66 7.28 3.21 -7.22
C ALA A 66 5.90 3.27 -7.88
N ILE A 67 5.50 2.21 -8.60
CA ILE A 67 4.23 2.16 -9.32
C ILE A 67 3.06 2.36 -8.34
N THR A 68 3.05 1.64 -7.22
CA THR A 68 1.99 1.74 -6.21
C THR A 68 1.94 3.12 -5.55
N MET A 69 3.10 3.75 -5.30
CA MET A 69 3.15 5.13 -4.80
C MET A 69 2.58 6.14 -5.79
N PHE A 70 2.94 6.05 -7.09
CA PHE A 70 2.42 6.96 -8.11
C PHE A 70 0.92 6.78 -8.32
N ILE A 71 0.46 5.55 -8.51
CA ILE A 71 -0.97 5.24 -8.70
C ILE A 71 -1.75 5.60 -7.43
N GLY A 72 -1.27 5.18 -6.26
CA GLY A 72 -1.91 5.48 -4.98
C GLY A 72 -2.03 6.98 -4.72
N SER A 73 -0.97 7.74 -5.00
CA SER A 73 -1.01 9.20 -4.89
C SER A 73 -1.97 9.83 -5.90
N ALA A 74 -2.05 9.31 -7.13
CA ALA A 74 -2.89 9.88 -8.18
C ALA A 74 -4.37 9.68 -7.84
N VAL A 75 -4.73 8.46 -7.43
CA VAL A 75 -6.07 8.12 -6.97
C VAL A 75 -6.41 8.95 -5.73
N LEU A 76 -5.55 8.97 -4.72
CA LEU A 76 -5.79 9.73 -3.49
C LEU A 76 -5.94 11.23 -3.75
N HIS A 77 -5.10 11.80 -4.62
CA HIS A 77 -5.20 13.21 -4.98
C HIS A 77 -6.51 13.51 -5.71
N LEU A 78 -6.92 12.65 -6.65
CA LEU A 78 -8.21 12.79 -7.33
C LEU A 78 -9.38 12.76 -6.34
N LEU A 79 -9.36 11.84 -5.38
CA LEU A 79 -10.38 11.74 -4.33
C LEU A 79 -10.39 12.98 -3.43
N LEU A 80 -9.21 13.50 -3.10
CA LEU A 80 -9.07 14.77 -2.38
C LEU A 80 -9.64 15.95 -3.19
N LEU A 81 -9.51 15.96 -4.51
CA LEU A 81 -10.14 16.98 -5.36
C LEU A 81 -11.67 16.87 -5.35
N ILE A 82 -12.22 15.65 -5.42
CA ILE A 82 -13.67 15.40 -5.37
C ILE A 82 -14.28 15.96 -4.07
N VAL A 83 -13.64 15.72 -2.92
CA VAL A 83 -14.09 16.25 -1.62
C VAL A 83 -13.66 17.69 -1.35
N ARG A 84 -13.09 18.38 -2.35
CA ARG A 84 -12.58 19.75 -2.26
C ARG A 84 -11.53 19.95 -1.15
N GLY A 85 -10.73 18.92 -0.90
CA GLY A 85 -9.65 18.88 0.08
C GLY A 85 -8.23 19.02 -0.50
N GLY A 86 -8.01 18.73 -1.79
CA GLY A 86 -6.68 18.70 -2.42
C GLY A 86 -6.16 20.05 -2.92
N LYS A 87 -6.00 21.05 -2.04
CA LYS A 87 -5.68 22.44 -2.44
C LYS A 87 -4.27 22.65 -2.98
N ASN A 88 -3.30 21.93 -2.43
CA ASN A 88 -1.87 22.20 -2.65
C ASN A 88 -1.21 21.33 -3.75
N GLY A 89 -2.02 20.78 -4.67
CA GLY A 89 -1.56 20.04 -5.85
C GLY A 89 -1.06 18.62 -5.59
N PHE A 90 -0.80 17.87 -6.67
CA PHE A 90 -0.42 16.46 -6.61
C PHE A 90 0.92 16.22 -5.90
N GLU A 91 1.91 17.09 -6.10
CA GLU A 91 3.24 16.97 -5.47
C GLU A 91 3.13 16.91 -3.94
N ALA A 92 2.20 17.66 -3.35
CA ALA A 92 1.93 17.61 -1.91
C ALA A 92 1.36 16.25 -1.47
N THR A 93 0.39 15.69 -2.20
CA THR A 93 -0.15 14.36 -1.91
C THR A 93 0.93 13.29 -2.05
N PHE A 94 1.68 13.33 -3.16
CA PHE A 94 2.77 12.38 -3.41
C PHE A 94 3.83 12.42 -2.31
N ARG A 95 4.19 13.62 -1.85
CA ARG A 95 5.13 13.79 -0.74
C ARG A 95 4.65 13.10 0.55
N VAL A 96 3.37 13.25 0.90
CA VAL A 96 2.81 12.60 2.09
C VAL A 96 2.79 11.08 1.92
N VAL A 97 2.37 10.57 0.76
CA VAL A 97 2.37 9.14 0.47
C VAL A 97 3.80 8.58 0.58
N SER A 98 4.77 9.22 -0.05
CA SER A 98 6.18 8.83 0.02
C SER A 98 6.74 8.81 1.44
N TYR A 99 6.53 9.86 2.22
CA TYR A 99 7.04 9.89 3.61
C TYR A 99 6.28 8.93 4.52
N SER A 100 5.02 8.63 4.23
CA SER A 100 4.27 7.60 4.97
C SER A 100 4.86 6.20 4.81
N GLN A 101 5.69 5.95 3.80
CA GLN A 101 6.42 4.67 3.65
C GLN A 101 7.37 4.40 4.83
N ALA A 102 7.74 5.40 5.63
CA ALA A 102 8.50 5.19 6.87
C ALA A 102 7.83 4.18 7.81
N THR A 103 6.49 4.11 7.78
CA THR A 103 5.70 3.16 8.57
C THR A 103 6.00 1.69 8.23
N GLN A 104 6.54 1.43 7.04
CA GLN A 104 6.85 0.08 6.56
C GLN A 104 8.02 -0.56 7.30
N ILE A 105 8.77 0.21 8.10
CA ILE A 105 9.81 -0.34 8.99
C ILE A 105 9.26 -1.36 9.99
N TRP A 106 7.98 -1.25 10.35
CA TRP A 106 7.29 -2.24 11.19
C TRP A 106 7.27 -3.62 10.55
N GLY A 107 7.37 -3.73 9.22
CA GLY A 107 7.42 -5.00 8.48
C GLY A 107 8.58 -5.92 8.87
N VAL A 108 9.60 -5.41 9.58
CA VAL A 108 10.66 -6.24 10.19
C VAL A 108 10.08 -7.22 11.21
N ILE A 109 8.98 -6.89 11.89
CA ILE A 109 8.37 -7.78 12.87
C ILE A 109 7.47 -8.80 12.16
N PRO A 110 7.70 -10.12 12.32
CA PRO A 110 6.88 -11.12 11.65
C PRO A 110 5.44 -11.09 12.16
N PHE A 111 4.49 -11.46 11.30
CA PHE A 111 3.04 -11.57 11.56
C PHE A 111 2.31 -10.26 11.90
N ILE A 112 2.82 -9.49 12.86
CA ILE A 112 2.18 -8.26 13.36
C ILE A 112 2.71 -6.99 12.70
N GLY A 113 3.93 -7.01 12.15
CA GLY A 113 4.58 -5.84 11.59
C GLY A 113 3.81 -5.19 10.44
N GLY A 114 3.30 -6.00 9.52
CA GLY A 114 2.47 -5.53 8.41
C GLY A 114 1.15 -4.91 8.88
N PHE A 115 0.54 -5.47 9.93
CA PHE A 115 -0.69 -4.93 10.51
C PHE A 115 -0.44 -3.57 11.18
N ILE A 116 0.60 -3.47 12.02
CA ILE A 116 0.99 -2.21 12.67
C ILE A 116 1.35 -1.16 11.62
N GLY A 117 2.17 -1.51 10.64
CA GLY A 117 2.54 -0.63 9.53
C GLY A 117 1.31 -0.14 8.75
N GLY A 118 0.38 -1.03 8.43
CA GLY A 118 -0.85 -0.72 7.71
C GLY A 118 -1.83 0.18 8.49
N LEU A 119 -1.90 0.08 9.81
CA LEU A 119 -2.67 1.03 10.61
C LEU A 119 -1.94 2.38 10.73
N TRP A 120 -0.63 2.34 10.95
CA TRP A 120 0.19 3.52 11.14
C TRP A 120 0.24 4.39 9.87
N ILE A 121 0.32 3.77 8.69
CA ILE A 121 0.34 4.49 7.41
C ILE A 121 -0.94 5.31 7.21
N ILE A 122 -2.11 4.79 7.61
CA ILE A 122 -3.40 5.49 7.53
C ILE A 122 -3.36 6.72 8.43
N ILE A 123 -2.90 6.58 9.68
CA ILE A 123 -2.81 7.69 10.63
C ILE A 123 -1.87 8.78 10.10
N VAL A 124 -0.67 8.39 9.64
CA VAL A 124 0.33 9.33 9.10
C VAL A 124 -0.19 10.03 7.85
N GLN A 125 -0.88 9.32 6.94
CA GLN A 125 -1.47 9.94 5.76
C GLN A 125 -2.61 10.89 6.13
N ILE A 126 -3.48 10.53 7.07
CA ILE A 126 -4.58 11.42 7.52
C ILE A 126 -4.00 12.75 8.04
N ILE A 127 -3.03 12.69 8.94
CA ILE A 127 -2.39 13.87 9.53
C ILE A 127 -1.61 14.65 8.45
N GLY A 128 -0.80 13.95 7.66
CA GLY A 128 0.05 14.56 6.63
C GLY A 128 -0.75 15.26 5.54
N LEU A 129 -1.83 14.65 5.06
CA LEU A 129 -2.69 15.24 4.02
C LEU A 129 -3.51 16.41 4.58
N ARG A 130 -3.99 16.29 5.81
CA ARG A 130 -4.68 17.39 6.52
C ARG A 130 -3.78 18.61 6.58
N GLU A 131 -2.53 18.41 7.00
CA GLU A 131 -1.56 19.49 7.18
C GLU A 131 -1.11 20.06 5.84
N ILE A 132 -0.65 19.22 4.92
CA ILE A 132 -0.04 19.68 3.67
C ILE A 132 -1.05 20.29 2.70
N HIS A 133 -2.33 19.96 2.80
CA HIS A 133 -3.37 20.56 1.97
C HIS A 133 -4.20 21.61 2.72
N GLU A 134 -3.86 21.92 3.98
CA GLU A 134 -4.56 22.89 4.82
C GLU A 134 -6.09 22.68 4.77
N THR A 135 -6.47 21.43 5.03
CA THR A 135 -7.85 20.94 4.91
C THR A 135 -8.34 20.37 6.24
N SER A 136 -9.61 19.96 6.30
CA SER A 136 -10.18 19.34 7.50
C SER A 136 -9.95 17.83 7.51
N TYR A 137 -9.79 17.24 8.69
CA TYR A 137 -9.73 15.78 8.87
C TYR A 137 -10.91 15.05 8.21
N LEU A 138 -12.12 15.59 8.34
CA LEU A 138 -13.32 15.01 7.73
C LEU A 138 -13.17 14.82 6.22
N ARG A 139 -12.67 15.83 5.49
CA ARG A 139 -12.45 15.73 4.03
C ARG A 139 -11.42 14.65 3.70
N VAL A 140 -10.33 14.55 4.45
CA VAL A 140 -9.31 13.53 4.21
C VAL A 140 -9.86 12.12 4.47
N ILE A 141 -10.58 11.93 5.58
CA ILE A 141 -11.21 10.66 5.92
C ILE A 141 -12.25 10.28 4.85
N LEU A 142 -13.08 11.21 4.39
CA LEU A 142 -14.02 10.96 3.30
C LEU A 142 -13.31 10.54 2.02
N ALA A 143 -12.22 11.20 1.64
CA ALA A 143 -11.43 10.79 0.48
C ALA A 143 -10.91 9.34 0.61
N LEU A 144 -10.43 8.95 1.79
CA LEU A 144 -9.96 7.59 2.04
C LEU A 144 -11.08 6.53 2.09
N LEU A 145 -12.30 6.92 2.49
CA LEU A 145 -13.46 6.01 2.56
C LEU A 145 -14.16 5.80 1.22
N ILE A 146 -14.03 6.71 0.25
CA ILE A 146 -14.67 6.58 -1.07
C ILE A 146 -14.31 5.26 -1.76
N PRO A 147 -13.03 4.85 -1.89
CA PRO A 147 -12.67 3.56 -2.50
C PRO A 147 -13.28 2.36 -1.78
N VAL A 148 -13.32 2.41 -0.45
CA VAL A 148 -13.90 1.34 0.38
C VAL A 148 -15.40 1.21 0.10
N ALA A 149 -16.12 2.33 0.05
CA ALA A 149 -17.53 2.36 -0.27
C ALA A 149 -17.80 1.83 -1.70
N LEU A 150 -16.98 2.22 -2.69
CA LEU A 150 -17.12 1.73 -4.06
C LEU A 150 -16.90 0.22 -4.17
N ILE A 151 -15.89 -0.32 -3.49
CA ILE A 151 -15.64 -1.77 -3.43
C ILE A 151 -16.82 -2.49 -2.76
N LEU A 152 -17.32 -1.98 -1.65
CA LEU A 152 -18.49 -2.57 -0.97
C LEU A 152 -19.73 -2.59 -1.87
N LEU A 153 -20.01 -1.48 -2.56
CA LEU A 153 -21.13 -1.42 -3.51
C LEU A 153 -20.96 -2.39 -4.68
N LEU A 154 -19.74 -2.52 -5.22
CA LEU A 154 -19.44 -3.46 -6.29
C LEU A 154 -19.63 -4.92 -5.83
N VAL A 155 -19.14 -5.26 -4.64
CA VAL A 155 -19.31 -6.60 -4.05
C VAL A 155 -20.80 -6.90 -3.87
N LEU A 156 -21.58 -5.97 -3.32
CA LEU A 156 -23.02 -6.15 -3.17
C LEU A 156 -23.72 -6.31 -4.52
N ALA A 157 -23.34 -5.53 -5.53
CA ALA A 157 -23.91 -5.59 -6.87
C ALA A 157 -23.60 -6.92 -7.60
N ILE A 158 -22.52 -7.60 -7.26
CA ILE A 158 -22.16 -8.91 -7.83
C ILE A 158 -22.78 -10.06 -7.01
N VAL A 159 -22.66 -10.00 -5.69
CA VAL A 159 -23.07 -11.09 -4.78
C VAL A 159 -24.59 -11.22 -4.72
N ILE A 160 -25.34 -10.11 -4.67
CA ILE A 160 -26.80 -10.17 -4.55
C ILE A 160 -27.44 -10.89 -5.76
N PRO A 161 -27.15 -10.53 -7.03
CA PRO A 161 -27.66 -11.28 -8.17
C PRO A 161 -27.21 -12.74 -8.17
N LEU A 162 -25.98 -13.03 -7.77
CA LEU A 162 -25.47 -14.40 -7.77
C LEU A 162 -26.19 -15.27 -6.73
N LEU A 163 -26.57 -14.70 -5.58
CA LEU A 163 -27.40 -15.38 -4.58
C LEU A 163 -28.85 -15.53 -5.03
N VAL A 164 -29.41 -14.53 -5.70
CA VAL A 164 -30.82 -14.52 -6.14
C VAL A 164 -31.06 -15.42 -7.36
N PHE A 165 -30.12 -15.44 -8.31
CA PHE A 165 -30.27 -16.15 -9.60
C PHE A 165 -29.39 -17.39 -9.73
N GLY A 166 -28.35 -17.55 -8.91
CA GLY A 166 -27.43 -18.70 -8.97
C GLY A 166 -27.80 -19.87 -8.05
N LEU A 167 -28.77 -19.69 -7.15
CA LEU A 167 -29.31 -20.75 -6.29
C LEU A 167 -30.68 -21.30 -6.77
N GLY A 168 -31.15 -20.83 -7.93
CA GLY A 168 -32.42 -21.24 -8.57
C GLY A 168 -32.23 -22.21 -9.71
#